data_AF-A0A4P6F2Y5-F1
#
_entry.id   AF-A0A4P6F2Y5-F1
#
_cell.length_a   1.000
_cell.length_b   1.000
_cell.length_c   1.000
_cell.angle_alpha   90.00
_cell.angle_beta   90.00
_cell.angle_gamma   90.00
#
_symmetry.space_group_name_H-M   'P 1'
#
loop_
_entity.id
_entity.type
_entity.pdbx_description
1 polymer ?
#
loop_
_entity_poly.entity_id
_entity_poly.type
_entity_poly.pdbx_seq_one_letter_code
_entity_poly.pdbx_strand_id
1 'polypeptide(L)'
;MAKNALLEIKRSLEAHVGSKIRLRANGGRRKTIERTGVLEETYPSVFIVKLDQEQNAFKRVSYSYADILTESVEVTVCNDEGQVRITYIQH
;
A
#
# COMPACT_ATOMS: atom_id res chain seq x y z
N MET A 1 -19.44 10.57 -2.36
CA MET A 1 -18.92 9.24 -2.78
C MET A 1 -17.50 8.95 -2.28
N ALA A 2 -16.50 9.82 -2.48
CA ALA A 2 -15.09 9.51 -2.18
C ALA A 2 -14.74 9.15 -0.71
N LYS A 3 -15.46 9.71 0.29
CA LYS A 3 -15.20 9.39 1.71
C LYS A 3 -15.40 7.91 2.03
N ASN A 4 -16.37 7.24 1.40
CA ASN A 4 -16.62 5.81 1.63
C ASN A 4 -15.50 4.98 1.02
N ALA A 5 -15.02 5.35 -0.18
CA ALA A 5 -13.93 4.66 -0.86
C ALA A 5 -12.64 4.62 -0.05
N LEU A 6 -12.22 5.78 0.49
CA LEU A 6 -11.01 5.85 1.32
C LEU A 6 -11.16 5.03 2.62
N LEU A 7 -12.37 5.00 3.20
CA LEU A 7 -12.64 4.21 4.40
C LEU A 7 -12.58 2.70 4.12
N GLU A 8 -13.08 2.26 2.97
CA GLU A 8 -13.02 0.85 2.57
C GLU A 8 -11.59 0.39 2.28
N ILE A 9 -10.81 1.21 1.56
CA ILE A 9 -9.37 0.96 1.34
C ILE A 9 -8.65 0.87 2.70
N LYS A 10 -8.93 1.80 3.61
CA LYS A 10 -8.38 1.79 4.97
C LYS A 10 -8.71 0.50 5.71
N ARG A 11 -9.98 0.09 5.74
CA ARG A 11 -10.42 -1.15 6.40
C ARG A 11 -9.77 -2.40 5.81
N SER A 12 -9.62 -2.43 4.48
CA SER A 12 -8.93 -3.51 3.79
C SER A 12 -7.46 -3.60 4.24
N LEU A 13 -6.75 -2.47 4.32
CA LEU A 13 -5.38 -2.43 4.82
C LEU A 13 -5.26 -2.77 6.30
N GLU A 14 -6.19 -2.30 7.15
CA GLU A 14 -6.22 -2.58 8.58
C GLU A 14 -6.25 -4.09 8.87
N ALA A 15 -6.94 -4.88 8.03
CA ALA A 15 -7.00 -6.34 8.14
C ALA A 15 -5.67 -7.05 7.79
N HIS A 16 -4.72 -6.34 7.18
CA HIS A 16 -3.44 -6.88 6.70
C HIS A 16 -2.22 -6.23 7.38
N VAL A 17 -2.42 -5.51 8.49
CA VAL A 17 -1.31 -4.97 9.29
C VAL A 17 -0.45 -6.13 9.81
N GLY A 18 0.86 -6.01 9.64
CA GLY A 18 1.84 -7.05 9.92
C GLY A 18 2.15 -7.98 8.75
N SER A 19 1.36 -7.96 7.68
CA SER A 19 1.62 -8.77 6.49
C SER A 19 2.73 -8.19 5.61
N LYS A 20 3.44 -9.08 4.92
CA LYS A 20 4.38 -8.68 3.87
C LYS A 20 3.58 -8.13 2.68
N ILE A 21 4.03 -7.01 2.14
CA ILE A 21 3.40 -6.34 1.01
C ILE A 21 4.42 -5.93 -0.03
N ARG A 22 3.94 -5.81 -1.26
CA ARG A 22 4.64 -5.24 -2.40
C ARG A 22 3.94 -3.96 -2.84
N LEU A 23 4.73 -2.91 -2.98
CA LEU A 23 4.32 -1.58 -3.37
C LEU A 23 4.82 -1.29 -4.78
N ARG A 24 3.95 -0.78 -5.64
CA ARG A 24 4.29 -0.31 -6.98
C ARG A 24 3.84 1.13 -7.12
N ALA A 25 4.79 2.07 -7.11
CA ALA A 25 4.51 3.50 -7.14
C ALA A 25 4.98 4.16 -8.44
N ASN A 26 4.21 5.11 -8.94
CA ASN A 26 4.57 5.90 -10.13
C ASN A 26 5.56 7.02 -9.74
N GLY A 27 6.85 6.75 -9.92
CA GLY A 27 7.95 7.64 -9.54
C GLY A 27 8.25 8.78 -10.53
N GLY A 28 7.32 9.11 -11.44
CA GLY A 28 7.47 10.19 -12.42
C GLY A 28 7.50 9.72 -13.89
N ARG A 29 8.25 10.43 -14.74
CA ARG A 29 8.11 10.50 -16.22
C ARG A 29 8.38 9.24 -17.06
N ARG A 30 8.45 8.05 -16.43
CA ARG A 30 8.49 6.68 -17.02
C ARG A 30 8.99 5.62 -16.03
N LYS A 31 9.17 5.97 -14.75
CA LYS A 31 9.80 5.06 -13.78
C LYS A 31 8.77 4.56 -12.79
N THR A 32 8.47 3.28 -12.87
CA THR A 32 7.71 2.58 -11.84
C THR A 32 8.70 2.06 -10.80
N ILE A 33 8.46 2.39 -9.54
CA ILE A 33 9.29 1.94 -8.42
C ILE A 33 8.55 0.80 -7.74
N GLU A 34 9.16 -0.38 -7.73
CA GLU A 34 8.66 -1.53 -6.98
C GLU A 34 9.48 -1.69 -5.69
N ARG A 35 8.80 -1.87 -4.56
CA ARG A 35 9.42 -2.08 -3.25
C ARG A 35 8.68 -3.16 -2.48
N THR A 36 9.41 -3.90 -1.65
CA THR A 36 8.83 -4.85 -0.69
C THR A 36 9.02 -4.34 0.74
N GLY A 37 8.08 -4.73 1.59
CA GLY A 37 8.15 -4.40 3.00
C GLY A 37 7.03 -5.07 3.77
N VAL A 38 6.86 -4.65 5.03
CA VAL A 38 5.78 -5.08 5.91
C VAL A 38 4.86 -3.88 6.15
N LEU A 39 3.55 -4.07 6.01
CA LEU A 39 2.58 -3.08 6.43
C LEU A 39 2.67 -2.93 7.95
N GLU A 40 3.24 -1.83 8.43
CA GLU A 40 3.62 -1.70 9.84
C GLU A 40 2.48 -1.10 10.66
N GLU A 41 1.90 0.00 10.16
CA GLU A 41 0.87 0.76 10.88
C GLU A 41 -0.12 1.43 9.92
N THR A 42 -1.32 1.71 10.41
CA THR A 42 -2.35 2.49 9.70
C THR A 42 -2.84 3.64 10.57
N TYR A 43 -2.95 4.82 9.98
CA TYR A 43 -3.42 6.06 10.61
C TYR A 43 -4.64 6.60 9.85
N PRO A 44 -5.40 7.58 10.39
CA PRO A 44 -6.64 8.04 9.74
C PRO A 44 -6.52 8.46 8.26
N SER A 45 -5.34 8.94 7.82
CA SER A 45 -5.13 9.44 6.46
C SER A 45 -4.04 8.71 5.68
N VAL A 46 -3.18 7.94 6.35
CA VAL A 46 -1.98 7.33 5.75
C VAL A 46 -1.69 5.97 6.37
N PHE A 47 -0.95 5.13 5.65
CA PHE A 47 -0.40 3.88 6.16
C PHE A 47 1.12 3.88 6.05
N ILE A 48 1.78 3.18 6.97
CA ILE A 48 3.23 3.10 7.10
C ILE A 48 3.69 1.72 6.69
N VAL A 49 4.70 1.67 5.84
CA VAL A 49 5.32 0.44 5.37
C VAL A 49 6.78 0.44 5.77
N LYS A 50 7.19 -0.57 6.51
CA LYS A 50 8.59 -0.83 6.83
C LYS A 50 9.24 -1.54 5.67
N LEU A 51 10.20 -0.91 5.01
CA LEU A 51 10.87 -1.47 3.84
C LEU A 51 12.00 -2.41 4.25
N ASP A 52 12.24 -3.43 3.43
CA ASP A 52 13.40 -4.31 3.58
C ASP A 52 14.69 -3.51 3.32
N GLN A 53 15.53 -3.35 4.36
CA GLN A 53 16.71 -2.46 4.36
C GLN A 53 17.84 -2.94 3.43
N GLU A 54 17.86 -4.21 3.06
CA GLU A 54 18.87 -4.76 2.14
C GLU A 54 18.72 -4.22 0.71
N GLN A 55 17.58 -3.62 0.36
CA GLN A 55 17.31 -3.12 -1.00
C GLN A 55 16.91 -1.63 -1.08
N ASN A 56 16.81 -0.91 0.05
CA ASN A 56 16.28 0.46 0.06
C ASN A 56 17.04 1.38 1.04
N ALA A 57 17.37 2.60 0.60
CA ALA A 57 18.03 3.63 1.42
C ALA A 57 17.17 4.16 2.60
N PHE A 58 15.86 3.86 2.60
CA PHE A 58 14.90 4.33 3.60
C PHE A 58 14.29 3.16 4.37
N LYS A 59 14.21 3.27 5.70
CA LYS A 59 13.65 2.22 6.57
C LYS A 59 12.12 2.12 6.52
N ARG A 60 11.43 3.24 6.29
CA ARG A 60 9.97 3.34 6.29
C ARG A 60 9.50 4.32 5.21
N VAL A 61 8.33 4.06 4.66
CA VAL A 61 7.61 4.98 3.77
C VAL A 61 6.16 5.08 4.20
N SER A 62 5.55 6.23 3.92
CA SER A 62 4.14 6.48 4.19
C SER A 62 3.42 6.81 2.88
N TYR A 63 2.23 6.24 2.68
CA TYR A 63 1.35 6.56 1.56
C TYR A 63 -0.06 6.84 2.08
N SER A 64 -0.82 7.62 1.34
CA SER A 64 -2.21 7.91 1.65
C SER A 64 -3.15 6.88 1.02
N TYR A 65 -4.35 6.74 1.56
CA TYR A 65 -5.39 5.92 0.93
C TYR A 65 -5.84 6.49 -0.42
N ALA A 66 -5.68 7.80 -0.61
CA ALA A 66 -5.94 8.45 -1.87
C ALA A 66 -4.96 7.98 -2.95
N ASP A 67 -3.70 7.70 -2.62
CA ASP A 67 -2.72 7.20 -3.59
C ASP A 67 -3.10 5.83 -4.17
N ILE A 68 -3.78 4.99 -3.38
CA ILE A 68 -4.35 3.72 -3.85
C ILE A 68 -5.59 3.99 -4.73
N LEU A 69 -6.46 4.89 -4.28
CA LEU A 69 -7.67 5.26 -5.03
C LEU A 69 -7.36 5.87 -6.40
N THR A 70 -6.28 6.66 -6.50
CA THR A 70 -5.84 7.31 -7.74
C THR A 70 -4.81 6.49 -8.52
N GLU A 71 -4.58 5.22 -8.13
CA GLU A 71 -3.63 4.30 -8.77
C GLU A 71 -2.19 4.85 -8.84
N SER A 72 -1.87 5.82 -7.99
CA SER A 72 -0.51 6.36 -7.84
C SER A 72 0.40 5.35 -7.13
N VAL A 73 -0.20 4.51 -6.29
CA VAL A 73 0.42 3.38 -5.61
C VAL A 73 -0.48 2.16 -5.68
N GLU A 74 0.04 1.05 -6.16
CA GLU A 74 -0.60 -0.26 -6.07
C GLU A 74 -0.02 -1.02 -4.86
N VAL A 75 -0.90 -1.60 -4.03
CA VAL A 75 -0.53 -2.43 -2.88
C VAL A 75 -0.95 -3.86 -3.14
N THR A 76 -0.01 -4.79 -3.02
CA THR A 76 -0.25 -6.24 -3.09
C THR A 76 0.20 -6.87 -1.78
N VAL A 77 -0.71 -7.51 -1.06
CA VAL A 77 -0.41 -8.29 0.13
C VAL A 77 0.09 -9.66 -0.28
N CYS A 78 1.24 -10.07 0.23
CA CYS A 78 1.87 -11.36 -0.01
C CYS A 78 1.71 -12.21 1.26
N ASN A 79 0.77 -13.15 1.24
CA ASN A 79 0.59 -14.15 2.29
C ASN A 79 1.18 -15.50 1.83
N ASP A 80 1.39 -16.44 2.75
CA ASP A 80 1.89 -17.79 2.44
C ASP A 80 1.00 -18.55 1.43
N GLU A 81 -0.30 -18.23 1.38
CA GLU A 81 -1.28 -18.87 0.51
C GLU A 81 -1.53 -18.13 -0.81
N GLY A 82 -0.92 -16.95 -1.04
CA GLY A 82 -1.08 -16.20 -2.29
C GLY A 82 -0.88 -14.69 -2.21
N GLN A 83 -1.14 -14.01 -3.32
CA GLN A 83 -1.06 -12.55 -3.44
C GLN A 83 -2.46 -11.94 -3.58
N VAL A 84 -2.80 -10.99 -2.71
CA VAL A 84 -4.06 -10.24 -2.73
C VAL A 84 -3.77 -8.78 -3.07
N ARG A 85 -4.32 -8.28 -4.17
CA ARG A 85 -4.19 -6.86 -4.54
C ARG A 85 -5.27 -6.04 -3.84
N ILE A 86 -4.87 -4.98 -3.14
CA ILE A 86 -5.80 -4.02 -2.54
C ILE A 86 -6.34 -3.13 -3.65
N THR A 87 -7.62 -3.27 -3.97
CA THR A 87 -8.33 -2.46 -4.95
C THR A 87 -9.64 -1.95 -4.37
N TYR A 88 -10.10 -0.81 -4.87
CA TYR A 88 -11.46 -0.33 -4.61
C TYR A 88 -12.33 -0.67 -5.82
N ILE A 89 -13.32 -1.54 -5.64
CA ILE A 89 -14.28 -1.89 -6.69
C ILE A 89 -15.50 -0.98 -6.50
N GLN A 90 -15.64 0.01 -7.37
CA GLN A 90 -16.80 0.90 -7.35
C GLN A 90 -17.99 0.17 -7.99
N HIS A 91 -18.83 -0.45 -7.15
CA HIS A 91 -20.09 -1.07 -7.57
C HIS A 91 -21.20 -0.03 -7.76
#